data_AF-A0AAV2C0T5-F1
#
_entry.id   AF-A0AAV2C0T5-F1
#
_cell.length_a   1.000
_cell.length_b   1.000
_cell.length_c   1.000
_cell.angle_alpha   90.00
_cell.angle_beta   90.00
_cell.angle_gamma   90.00
#
_symmetry.space_group_name_H-M   'P 1'
#
loop_
_entity.id
_entity.type
_entity.pdbx_description
1 polymer ?
#
loop_
_entity_poly.entity_id
_entity_poly.type
_entity_poly.pdbx_seq_one_letter_code
_entity_poly.pdbx_strand_id
1 'polypeptide(L)'
;MNAFFYLCSFHVGGLCKNPNSFAATIITSRTVFDIARELGFHFTMLDIGGGFLGDNRSEGFFHKVRISADIFHFEYKELYAVNYIWINLQNTDL
;
A
#
# COMPACT_ATOMS: atom_id res chain seq x y z
N MET A 1 -15.34 25.01 1.42
CA MET A 1 -14.59 23.97 2.16
C MET A 1 -13.31 23.72 1.40
N ASN A 2 -12.14 23.95 2.00
CA ASN A 2 -10.87 23.54 1.42
C ASN A 2 -10.69 22.05 1.74
N ALA A 3 -10.90 21.19 0.75
CA ALA A 3 -10.66 19.76 0.89
C ALA A 3 -9.18 19.49 0.61
N PHE A 4 -8.37 19.44 1.67
CA PHE A 4 -7.00 18.93 1.57
C PHE A 4 -7.06 17.41 1.71
N PHE A 5 -6.66 16.70 0.65
CA PHE A 5 -6.50 15.25 0.69
C PHE A 5 -5.04 14.96 1.00
N TYR A 6 -4.79 14.46 2.21
CA TYR A 6 -3.47 14.00 2.61
C TYR A 6 -3.38 12.48 2.47
N LEU A 7 -2.25 12.01 1.99
CA LEU A 7 -1.97 10.59 1.78
C LEU A 7 -0.54 10.25 2.21
N CYS A 8 -0.31 8.97 2.51
CA CYS A 8 1.03 8.40 2.60
C CYS A 8 1.20 7.43 1.42
N SER A 9 2.33 7.52 0.72
CA SER A 9 2.67 6.59 -0.35
C SER A 9 4.06 5.99 -0.15
N PHE A 10 4.24 4.76 -0.60
CA PHE A 10 5.55 4.13 -0.67
C PHE A 10 5.68 3.22 -1.89
N HIS A 11 6.91 2.85 -2.22
CA HIS A 11 7.19 1.83 -3.23
C HIS A 11 8.31 0.91 -2.72
N VAL A 12 8.01 -0.38 -2.55
CA VAL A 12 8.97 -1.40 -2.08
C VAL A 12 10.04 -1.72 -3.15
N GLY A 13 9.77 -1.39 -4.41
CA GLY A 13 10.63 -1.68 -5.57
C GLY A 13 9.98 -2.65 -6.54
N GLY A 14 10.34 -2.53 -7.83
CA GLY A 14 9.87 -3.43 -8.88
C GLY A 14 10.35 -4.87 -8.66
N LEU A 15 9.48 -5.85 -8.89
CA LEU A 15 9.78 -7.29 -8.79
C LEU A 15 10.15 -7.77 -7.38
N CYS A 16 9.67 -7.10 -6.33
CA CYS A 16 9.81 -7.59 -4.97
C CYS A 16 9.23 -9.01 -4.83
N LYS A 17 10.04 -9.96 -4.37
CA LYS A 17 9.65 -11.37 -4.20
C LYS A 17 9.28 -11.72 -2.75
N ASN A 18 9.47 -10.79 -1.82
CA ASN A 18 9.22 -10.99 -0.40
C ASN A 18 8.02 -10.15 0.08
N PRO A 19 6.85 -10.78 0.34
CA PRO A 19 5.67 -10.04 0.80
C PRO A 19 5.87 -9.39 2.17
N ASN A 20 6.82 -9.87 2.98
CA ASN A 20 7.13 -9.27 4.28
C ASN A 20 7.73 -7.86 4.15
N SER A 21 8.34 -7.55 2.99
CA SER A 21 8.82 -6.19 2.72
C SER A 21 7.65 -5.21 2.64
N PHE A 22 6.55 -5.56 1.96
CA PHE A 22 5.33 -4.76 1.96
C PHE A 22 4.71 -4.67 3.36
N ALA A 23 4.61 -5.79 4.08
CA ALA A 23 4.05 -5.80 5.44
C ALA A 23 4.81 -4.84 6.37
N ALA A 24 6.15 -4.87 6.35
CA ALA A 24 6.98 -3.98 7.15
C ALA A 24 6.76 -2.50 6.78
N THR A 25 6.65 -2.18 5.50
CA THR A 25 6.40 -0.80 5.05
C THR A 25 4.98 -0.32 5.38
N ILE A 26 3.97 -1.19 5.32
CA ILE A 26 2.59 -0.88 5.77
C ILE A 26 2.59 -0.56 7.26
N ILE A 27 3.26 -1.37 8.09
CA ILE A 27 3.42 -1.11 9.53
C ILE A 27 4.14 0.22 9.77
N THR A 28 5.21 0.50 9.02
CA THR A 28 5.94 1.78 9.12
C THR A 28 5.04 2.97 8.74
N SER A 29 4.16 2.78 7.75
CA SER A 29 3.21 3.81 7.32
C SER A 29 2.21 4.17 8.41
N ARG A 30 1.85 3.23 9.32
CA ARG A 30 1.00 3.54 10.49
C ARG A 30 1.67 4.58 11.37
N THR A 31 2.96 4.43 11.65
CA THR A 31 3.71 5.43 12.42
C THR A 31 3.66 6.81 11.75
N VAL A 32 3.73 6.87 10.42
CA VAL A 32 3.61 8.13 9.68
C VAL A 32 2.21 8.74 9.81
N PHE A 33 1.14 7.95 9.72
CA PHE A 33 -0.22 8.44 9.93
C PHE A 33 -0.42 8.96 11.36
N ASP A 34 0.15 8.29 12.37
CA ASP A 34 0.07 8.74 13.76
C ASP A 34 0.78 10.08 13.98
N ILE A 35 2.00 10.22 13.47
CA ILE A 35 2.75 11.48 13.50
C ILE A 35 2.00 12.58 12.75
N ALA A 36 1.46 12.28 11.57
CA ALA A 36 0.68 13.23 10.78
C ALA A 36 -0.52 13.76 11.57
N ARG A 37 -1.25 12.87 12.27
CA ARG A 37 -2.39 13.23 13.12
C ARG A 37 -1.97 14.12 14.29
N GLU A 38 -0.85 13.83 14.95
CA GLU A 38 -0.28 14.68 16.01
C GLU A 38 0.07 16.08 15.52
N LEU A 39 0.46 16.21 14.25
CA LEU A 39 0.76 17.49 13.59
C LEU A 39 -0.48 18.20 13.00
N GLY A 40 -1.67 17.63 13.16
CA GLY A 40 -2.93 18.21 12.66
C GLY A 40 -3.26 17.87 11.20
N PHE A 41 -2.56 16.91 10.59
CA PHE A 41 -2.89 16.37 9.27
C PHE A 41 -3.79 15.14 9.39
N HIS A 42 -4.88 15.11 8.63
CA HIS A 42 -5.76 13.95 8.55
C HIS A 42 -5.52 13.21 7.23
N PHE A 43 -4.72 12.15 7.30
CA PHE A 43 -4.46 11.27 6.18
C PHE A 43 -5.64 10.34 5.99
N THR A 44 -6.16 10.26 4.76
CA THR A 44 -7.34 9.45 4.43
C THR A 44 -7.04 8.31 3.48
N MET A 45 -5.80 8.20 2.99
CA MET A 45 -5.42 7.23 1.97
C MET A 45 -3.99 6.72 2.18
N LEU A 46 -3.83 5.41 2.01
CA LEU A 46 -2.53 4.74 1.92
C LEU A 46 -2.33 4.20 0.49
N ASP A 47 -1.26 4.62 -0.18
CA ASP A 47 -0.84 4.08 -1.48
C ASP A 47 0.37 3.16 -1.27
N ILE A 48 0.18 1.85 -1.45
CA ILE A 48 1.24 0.87 -1.25
C ILE A 48 2.09 0.65 -2.51
N GLY A 49 1.85 1.43 -3.57
CA GLY A 49 2.57 1.39 -4.82
C GLY A 49 2.26 0.14 -5.65
N GLY A 50 3.21 -0.23 -6.52
CA GLY A 50 3.09 -1.37 -7.43
C GLY A 50 4.22 -2.40 -7.30
N GLY A 51 4.40 -3.20 -8.36
CA GLY A 51 5.33 -4.34 -8.38
C GLY A 51 4.63 -5.69 -8.39
N PHE A 52 3.29 -5.69 -8.40
CA PHE A 52 2.47 -6.89 -8.57
C PHE A 52 2.41 -7.28 -10.04
N LEU A 53 2.93 -8.47 -10.36
CA LEU A 53 2.83 -9.06 -11.69
C LEU A 53 1.37 -9.45 -11.95
N GLY A 54 0.79 -9.10 -13.09
CA GLY A 54 -0.56 -9.53 -13.48
C GLY A 54 -0.68 -10.99 -13.94
N ASP A 55 0.00 -11.94 -13.30
CA ASP A 55 -0.05 -13.36 -13.66
C ASP A 55 -0.52 -14.24 -12.48
N ASN A 56 -0.96 -15.48 -12.77
CA ASN A 56 -1.47 -16.38 -11.73
C ASN A 56 -0.40 -16.79 -10.69
N ARG A 57 0.89 -16.62 -11.01
CA ARG A 57 1.99 -17.00 -10.11
C ARG A 57 2.17 -15.98 -9.00
N SER A 58 1.71 -14.75 -9.21
CA SER A 58 1.79 -13.67 -8.22
C SER A 58 0.57 -13.59 -7.29
N GLU A 59 -0.50 -14.36 -7.56
CA GLU A 59 -1.74 -14.29 -6.77
C GLU A 59 -1.49 -14.56 -5.27
N GLY A 60 -0.73 -15.61 -4.97
CA GLY A 60 -0.37 -15.94 -3.59
C GLY A 60 0.51 -14.89 -2.91
N PHE A 61 1.33 -14.17 -3.69
CA PHE A 61 2.10 -13.03 -3.19
C PHE A 61 1.17 -11.85 -2.87
N PHE A 62 0.30 -11.48 -3.81
CA PHE A 62 -0.66 -10.40 -3.64
C PHE A 62 -1.60 -10.64 -2.46
N HIS A 63 -2.08 -11.88 -2.29
CA HIS A 63 -2.94 -12.25 -1.18
C HIS A 63 -2.28 -11.97 0.19
N LYS A 64 -0.97 -12.26 0.33
CA LYS A 64 -0.24 -11.97 1.57
C LYS A 64 -0.09 -10.47 1.83
N VAL A 65 0.18 -9.69 0.79
CA VAL A 65 0.25 -8.22 0.90
C VAL A 65 -1.11 -7.63 1.26
N ARG A 66 -2.19 -8.14 0.66
CA ARG A 66 -3.55 -7.71 0.94
C ARG A 66 -3.96 -7.94 2.39
N ILE A 67 -3.58 -9.06 2.99
CA ILE A 67 -3.83 -9.31 4.42
C ILE A 67 -3.21 -8.21 5.29
N SER A 68 -1.99 -7.77 5.00
CA SER A 68 -1.36 -6.67 5.74
C SER A 68 -2.08 -5.34 5.56
N ALA A 69 -2.55 -5.04 4.34
CA ALA A 69 -3.35 -3.85 4.06
C ALA A 69 -4.72 -3.90 4.76
N ASP A 70 -5.38 -5.06 4.79
CA ASP A 70 -6.68 -5.26 5.43
C ASP A 70 -6.56 -5.06 6.96
N ILE A 71 -5.48 -5.55 7.59
CA ILE A 71 -5.19 -5.31 9.01
C ILE A 71 -5.02 -3.81 9.28
N PHE A 72 -4.23 -3.13 8.45
CA PHE A 72 -4.04 -1.68 8.58
C PHE A 72 -5.36 -0.91 8.48
N HIS A 73 -6.21 -1.28 7.52
CA HIS A 73 -7.52 -0.66 7.34
C HIS A 73 -8.46 -0.94 8.53
N PHE A 74 -8.44 -2.15 9.08
CA PHE A 74 -9.22 -2.48 10.28
C PHE A 74 -8.81 -1.66 11.50
N GLU A 75 -7.50 -1.41 11.68
CA GLU A 75 -6.96 -0.60 12.78
C GLU A 75 -7.15 0.91 12.58
N TYR A 76 -7.14 1.40 11.33
CA TYR A 76 -7.41 2.78 10.96
C TYR A 76 -8.81 2.94 10.32
N LYS A 77 -9.83 3.05 11.16
CA LYS A 77 -11.23 3.20 10.71
C LYS A 77 -11.52 4.48 9.90
N GLU A 78 -10.63 5.48 9.95
CA GLU A 78 -10.73 6.72 9.17
C GLU A 78 -10.07 6.61 7.78
N LEU A 79 -9.47 5.47 7.47
CA LEU A 79 -8.88 5.22 6.16
C LEU A 79 -10.00 5.01 5.14
N TYR A 80 -10.00 5.80 4.06
CA TYR A 80 -10.98 5.67 2.98
C TYR A 80 -10.58 4.62 1.94
N ALA A 81 -9.28 4.44 1.68
CA ALA A 81 -8.81 3.49 0.67
C ALA A 81 -7.36 3.05 0.90
N VAL A 82 -7.06 1.82 0.45
CA VAL A 82 -5.71 1.35 0.14
C VAL A 82 -5.59 1.16 -1.37
N ASN A 83 -4.64 1.86 -2.00
CA ASN A 83 -4.40 1.78 -3.44
C ASN A 83 -3.19 0.91 -3.78
N TYR A 84 -3.27 0.18 -4.89
CA TYR A 84 -2.19 -0.62 -5.44
C TYR A 84 -2.14 -0.50 -6.97
N ILE A 85 -0.94 -0.55 -7.54
CA ILE A 85 -0.70 -0.45 -8.99
C ILE A 85 -0.33 -1.83 -9.55
N TRP A 86 -1.15 -2.35 -10.45
CA TRP A 86 -0.87 -3.57 -11.20
C TRP A 86 0.04 -3.27 -12.39
N ILE A 87 1.14 -4.02 -12.52
CA ILE A 87 1.98 -3.96 -13.71
C ILE A 87 1.66 -5.20 -14.54
N ASN A 88 0.99 -4.98 -15.67
CA ASN A 88 0.69 -6.06 -16.60
C ASN A 88 1.94 -6.30 -17.49
N LEU A 89 2.81 -7.24 -17.08
CA LEU A 89 3.99 -7.63 -17.87
C LEU A 89 3.66 -8.58 -19.03
N GLN A 90 2.40 -8.70 -19.45
CA GLN A 90 2.01 -9.57 -20.58
C GLN A 90 2.52 -9.09 -21.95
N ASN A 91 3.39 -8.08 -22.04
CA ASN A 91 3.96 -7.55 -23.28
C ASN A 91 5.44 -7.17 -23.17
N THR A 92 6.28 -7.98 -22.53
CA THR A 92 7.74 -7.89 -22.74
C THR A 92 8.27 -9.24 -23.19
N ASP A 93 7.91 -9.61 -24.43
CA ASP A 93 8.82 -10.38 -25.27
C ASP A 93 9.97 -9.43 -25.65
N LEU A 94 11.12 -9.60 -25.01
CA LEU A 94 12.43 -9.19 -25.53
C LEU A 94 13.17 -10.44 -25.98
#